data_AF-A0AAW1IXH9-F1
#
_entry.id   AF-A0AAW1IXH9-F1
#
_cell.length_a   1.000
_cell.length_b   1.000
_cell.length_c   1.000
_cell.angle_alpha   90.00
_cell.angle_beta   90.00
_cell.angle_gamma   90.00
#
_symmetry.space_group_name_H-M   'P 1'
#
loop_
_entity.id
_entity.type
_entity.pdbx_description
1 polymer ?
#
loop_
_entity_poly.entity_id
_entity_poly.type
_entity_poly.pdbx_seq_one_letter_code
_entity_poly.pdbx_strand_id
1 'polypeptide(L)'
;MIETLSSNRQSSEYAKISAALAFIYERINNANATSDEQRSTHLVKSLELSSRLSAKIKNLKRRSSTLQAGALDLSMIDVPGSDSDSDNSDRSGTNAAEGSPTPTAASYTPKPVPVASWGIKFSGTSGDMSVDAFLERVAELKVSRNSSDRLVFDSAKKLAEALREEFQIPDHDDRLFEEIKRRTQDQNESMGLYVSIMKNLFCRLSVTLTEETQLKILLINILPFYQTQLGFTEVKTFSELLKYGKLLETRKAHVDA
;
A
#
# COMPACT_ATOMS: atom_id res chain seq x y z
N MET A 1 25.67 -0.93 -25.28
CA MET A 1 24.41 -0.40 -24.67
C MET A 1 23.28 -1.44 -24.54
N ILE A 2 23.52 -2.77 -24.66
CA ILE A 2 22.47 -3.81 -24.52
C ILE A 2 22.57 -4.58 -23.20
N GLU A 3 23.73 -4.59 -22.54
CA GLU A 3 23.92 -5.33 -21.27
C GLU A 3 23.14 -4.76 -20.08
N THR A 4 22.79 -3.47 -20.09
CA THR A 4 22.11 -2.80 -18.97
C THR A 4 20.64 -3.23 -18.81
N LEU A 5 19.99 -3.73 -19.86
CA LEU A 5 18.57 -4.11 -19.83
C LEU A 5 18.34 -5.53 -19.28
N SER A 6 19.28 -6.46 -19.52
CA SER A 6 19.22 -7.82 -18.97
C SER A 6 19.45 -7.83 -17.45
N SER A 7 20.35 -6.99 -16.95
CA SER A 7 20.61 -6.84 -15.50
C SER A 7 19.42 -6.29 -14.74
N ASN A 8 18.64 -5.38 -15.35
CA ASN A 8 17.46 -4.79 -14.71
C ASN A 8 16.29 -5.78 -14.60
N ARG A 9 16.11 -6.65 -15.61
CA ARG A 9 15.07 -7.69 -15.61
C ARG A 9 15.39 -8.83 -14.62
N GLN A 10 16.67 -9.20 -14.49
CA GLN A 10 17.13 -10.19 -13.52
C GLN A 10 17.03 -9.68 -12.08
N SER A 11 17.29 -8.39 -11.85
CA SER A 11 17.10 -7.72 -10.55
C SER A 11 15.62 -7.75 -10.11
N SER A 12 14.69 -7.53 -11.05
CA SER A 12 13.24 -7.58 -10.76
C SER A 12 12.75 -8.98 -10.37
N GLU A 13 13.23 -10.04 -11.03
CA GLU A 13 12.84 -11.42 -10.68
C GLU A 13 13.47 -11.86 -9.35
N TYR A 14 14.70 -11.44 -9.06
CA TYR A 14 15.33 -11.68 -7.76
C TYR A 14 14.57 -10.99 -6.63
N ALA A 15 14.12 -9.74 -6.84
CA ALA A 15 13.31 -9.00 -5.88
C ALA A 15 11.94 -9.65 -5.61
N LYS A 16 11.29 -10.21 -6.64
CA LYS A 16 10.03 -10.97 -6.46
C LYS A 16 10.23 -12.23 -5.62
N ILE A 17 11.33 -12.94 -5.86
CA ILE A 17 11.66 -14.17 -5.14
C ILE A 17 12.07 -13.86 -3.69
N SER A 18 12.86 -12.81 -3.45
CA SER A 18 13.27 -12.42 -2.10
C SER A 18 12.07 -11.95 -1.27
N ALA A 19 11.14 -11.20 -1.86
CA ALA A 19 9.89 -10.79 -1.23
C ALA A 19 9.01 -12.00 -0.86
N ALA A 20 8.90 -12.99 -1.76
CA ALA A 20 8.15 -14.22 -1.49
C ALA A 20 8.76 -15.05 -0.33
N LEU A 21 10.10 -15.09 -0.22
CA LEU A 21 10.78 -15.76 0.89
C LEU A 21 10.59 -15.04 2.22
N ALA A 22 10.71 -13.72 2.24
CA ALA A 22 10.50 -12.91 3.45
C ALA A 22 9.09 -13.15 4.02
N PHE A 23 8.08 -13.15 3.14
CA PHE A 23 6.69 -13.40 3.50
C PHE A 23 6.46 -14.80 4.09
N ILE A 24 7.09 -15.84 3.53
CA ILE A 24 6.95 -17.21 4.06
C ILE A 24 7.65 -17.35 5.41
N TYR A 25 8.82 -16.74 5.57
CA TYR A 25 9.57 -16.76 6.82
C TYR A 25 8.78 -16.09 7.94
N GLU A 26 8.10 -14.98 7.64
CA GLU A 26 7.21 -14.28 8.56
C GLU A 26 5.99 -15.14 8.94
N ARG A 27 5.37 -15.85 7.98
CA ARG A 27 4.28 -16.80 8.27
C ARG A 27 4.73 -17.96 9.15
N ILE A 28 5.96 -18.48 8.97
CA ILE A 28 6.50 -19.56 9.81
C ILE A 28 6.77 -19.07 11.23
N ASN A 29 7.33 -17.87 11.40
CA ASN A 29 7.58 -17.29 12.72
C ASN A 29 6.28 -16.98 13.48
N ASN A 30 5.23 -16.57 12.76
CA ASN A 30 3.92 -16.30 13.35
C ASN A 30 3.09 -17.58 13.61
N ALA A 31 3.43 -18.71 12.97
CA ALA A 31 2.74 -20.00 13.17
C ALA A 31 3.10 -20.71 14.49
N ASN A 32 3.97 -20.13 15.33
CA ASN A 32 4.26 -20.62 16.69
C ASN A 32 3.02 -20.65 17.62
N ALA A 33 1.86 -20.14 17.17
CA ALA A 33 0.58 -20.19 17.89
C ALA A 33 -0.39 -21.31 17.42
N THR A 34 0.03 -22.21 16.52
CA THR A 34 -0.87 -23.21 15.90
C THR A 34 -0.34 -24.65 15.90
N SER A 35 -1.27 -25.61 15.91
CA SER A 35 -1.10 -27.08 15.98
C SER A 35 0.08 -27.64 15.15
N ASP A 36 0.79 -28.63 15.72
CA ASP A 36 2.00 -29.28 15.16
C ASP A 36 1.83 -29.79 13.71
N GLU A 37 0.60 -30.14 13.31
CA GLU A 37 0.29 -30.62 11.96
C GLU A 37 0.39 -29.50 10.89
N GLN A 38 0.03 -28.27 11.25
CA GLN A 38 0.20 -27.10 10.38
C GLN A 38 1.67 -26.74 10.24
N ARG A 39 2.45 -26.88 11.33
CA ARG A 39 3.90 -26.65 11.33
C ARG A 39 4.63 -27.61 10.39
N SER A 40 4.29 -28.89 10.42
CA SER A 40 4.83 -29.90 9.49
C SER A 40 4.51 -29.56 8.03
N THR A 41 3.26 -29.16 7.75
CA THR A 41 2.82 -28.77 6.40
C THR A 41 3.57 -27.53 5.89
N HIS A 42 3.80 -26.53 6.74
CA HIS A 42 4.58 -25.34 6.38
C HIS A 42 6.06 -25.62 6.13
N LEU A 43 6.67 -26.53 6.90
CA LEU A 43 8.04 -27.00 6.70
C LEU A 43 8.22 -27.69 5.34
N VAL A 44 7.31 -28.60 4.98
CA VAL A 44 7.37 -29.31 3.68
C VAL A 44 7.25 -28.32 2.52
N LYS A 45 6.31 -27.35 2.58
CA LYS A 45 6.16 -26.30 1.56
C LYS A 45 7.42 -25.43 1.44
N SER A 46 8.06 -25.11 2.56
CA SER A 46 9.31 -24.34 2.58
C SER A 46 10.46 -25.08 1.91
N LEU A 47 10.61 -26.39 2.17
CA LEU A 47 11.61 -27.24 1.54
C LEU A 47 11.39 -27.39 0.03
N GLU A 48 10.14 -27.56 -0.41
CA GLU A 48 9.80 -27.65 -1.83
C GLU A 48 10.15 -26.36 -2.59
N LEU A 49 9.84 -25.20 -2.00
CA LEU A 49 10.19 -23.90 -2.57
C LEU A 49 11.69 -23.66 -2.63
N SER A 50 12.43 -24.05 -1.59
CA SER A 50 13.91 -23.97 -1.58
C SER A 50 14.53 -24.83 -2.68
N SER A 51 13.97 -26.03 -2.93
CA SER A 51 14.38 -26.90 -4.03
C SER A 51 14.11 -26.26 -5.41
N ARG A 52 12.90 -25.72 -5.62
CA ARG A 52 12.54 -24.99 -6.85
C ARG A 52 13.43 -23.78 -7.09
N LEU A 53 13.81 -23.07 -6.04
CA LEU A 53 14.72 -21.92 -6.10
C LEU A 53 16.13 -22.36 -6.50
N SER A 54 16.66 -23.40 -5.85
CA SER A 54 17.98 -23.95 -6.16
C SER A 54 18.07 -24.42 -7.61
N ALA A 55 17.00 -25.05 -8.13
CA ALA A 55 16.90 -25.42 -9.53
C ALA A 55 16.89 -24.20 -10.48
N LYS A 56 16.14 -23.14 -10.13
CA LYS A 56 16.13 -21.88 -10.91
C LYS A 56 17.48 -21.18 -10.90
N ILE A 57 18.17 -21.12 -9.76
CA ILE A 57 19.53 -20.54 -9.65
C ILE A 57 20.51 -21.34 -10.53
N LYS A 58 20.46 -22.67 -10.49
CA LYS A 58 21.31 -23.53 -11.33
C LYS A 58 21.06 -23.30 -12.82
N ASN A 59 19.79 -23.10 -13.23
CA ASN A 59 19.43 -22.79 -14.62
C ASN A 59 19.88 -21.37 -15.05
N LEU A 60 19.81 -20.38 -14.16
CA LEU A 60 20.32 -19.04 -14.42
C LEU A 60 21.84 -19.02 -14.55
N LYS A 61 22.56 -19.74 -13.69
CA LYS A 61 24.03 -19.87 -13.77
C LYS A 61 24.46 -20.53 -15.09
N ARG A 62 23.73 -21.57 -15.54
CA ARG A 62 23.94 -22.20 -16.86
C ARG A 62 23.72 -21.21 -18.01
N ARG A 63 22.63 -20.43 -17.97
CA ARG A 63 22.34 -19.41 -19.00
C ARG A 63 23.40 -18.30 -19.05
N SER A 64 23.93 -17.88 -17.90
CA SER A 64 25.01 -16.88 -17.82
C SER A 64 26.32 -17.43 -18.41
N SER A 65 26.68 -18.68 -18.12
CA SER A 65 27.87 -19.31 -18.71
C SER A 65 27.78 -19.52 -20.22
N THR A 66 26.58 -19.69 -20.79
CA THR A 66 26.41 -19.82 -22.26
C THR A 66 26.57 -18.47 -22.98
N LEU A 67 26.32 -17.34 -22.31
CA LEU A 67 26.52 -16.00 -22.90
C LEU A 67 27.99 -15.55 -22.90
N GLN A 68 28.82 -16.05 -21.95
CA GLN A 68 30.26 -15.76 -21.94
C GLN A 68 31.07 -16.58 -22.97
N ALA A 69 30.56 -17.69 -23.46
CA ALA A 69 31.26 -18.53 -24.45
C ALA A 69 31.10 -18.05 -25.90
N GLY A 70 30.25 -17.04 -26.18
CA GLY A 70 29.98 -16.53 -27.52
C GLY A 70 30.66 -15.20 -27.87
N ALA A 71 31.47 -14.64 -26.97
CA ALA A 71 32.17 -13.37 -27.19
C ALA A 71 33.67 -13.62 -27.46
N LEU A 72 33.98 -14.13 -28.65
CA LEU A 72 35.30 -13.98 -29.23
C LEU A 72 35.15 -13.48 -30.68
N ASP A 73 36.01 -12.51 -30.97
CA ASP A 73 36.44 -12.03 -32.28
C ASP A 73 35.71 -10.82 -32.88
N LEU A 74 36.24 -9.63 -32.58
CA LEU A 74 36.25 -8.45 -33.45
C LEU A 74 37.29 -7.45 -32.94
N SER A 75 38.56 -7.87 -33.00
CA SER A 75 39.71 -6.97 -32.88
C SER A 75 40.39 -6.85 -34.23
N MET A 76 39.87 -5.98 -35.11
CA MET A 76 40.63 -5.41 -36.23
C MET A 76 39.83 -4.24 -36.80
N ILE A 77 40.30 -3.01 -36.54
CA ILE A 77 40.43 -1.89 -37.47
C ILE A 77 41.15 -0.78 -36.68
N ASP A 78 42.45 -0.70 -36.90
CA ASP A 78 43.25 0.53 -36.75
C ASP A 78 42.94 1.45 -37.94
N VAL A 79 42.98 2.78 -37.74
CA VAL A 79 43.60 3.79 -38.62
C VAL A 79 43.47 5.19 -37.96
N PRO A 80 44.46 6.10 -38.14
CA PRO A 80 44.81 7.14 -37.18
C PRO A 80 44.50 8.59 -37.61
N GLY A 81 44.47 9.48 -36.61
CA GLY A 81 44.96 10.88 -36.62
C GLY A 81 44.38 11.91 -37.60
N SER A 82 43.87 13.03 -37.07
CA SER A 82 44.27 14.40 -37.48
C SER A 82 43.45 15.45 -36.72
N ASP A 83 44.16 16.44 -36.20
CA ASP A 83 43.68 17.66 -35.55
C ASP A 83 42.89 18.57 -36.50
N SER A 84 41.99 19.40 -35.96
CA SER A 84 42.00 20.87 -36.08
C SER A 84 40.63 21.50 -35.84
N ASP A 85 40.64 22.55 -35.02
CA ASP A 85 39.57 23.53 -34.81
C ASP A 85 39.08 24.17 -36.12
N SER A 86 37.79 24.54 -36.19
CA SER A 86 37.37 25.92 -36.49
C SER A 86 35.85 26.09 -36.55
N ASP A 87 35.52 27.33 -36.24
CA ASP A 87 34.26 28.01 -35.98
C ASP A 87 33.31 28.17 -37.18
N ASN A 88 32.02 28.32 -36.83
CA ASN A 88 31.02 29.24 -37.40
C ASN A 88 30.58 29.14 -38.87
N SER A 89 29.29 28.89 -39.11
CA SER A 89 28.33 29.90 -39.60
C SER A 89 27.05 29.30 -40.21
N ASP A 90 25.96 30.04 -39.96
CA ASP A 90 24.63 29.96 -40.54
C ASP A 90 24.58 29.72 -42.06
N ARG A 91 23.61 28.89 -42.50
CA ARG A 91 22.59 29.33 -43.48
C ARG A 91 21.46 28.32 -43.69
N SER A 92 20.26 28.86 -43.64
CA SER A 92 18.97 28.29 -44.01
C SER A 92 18.85 28.05 -45.53
N GLY A 93 18.16 26.98 -45.96
CA GLY A 93 17.87 26.77 -47.38
C GLY A 93 17.31 25.39 -47.79
N THR A 94 16.05 25.14 -47.43
CA THR A 94 14.98 24.50 -48.24
C THR A 94 15.23 23.29 -49.18
N ASN A 95 14.45 22.23 -48.89
CA ASN A 95 13.56 21.46 -49.78
C ASN A 95 14.02 20.19 -50.52
N ALA A 96 13.37 19.11 -50.08
CA ALA A 96 12.62 18.10 -50.86
C ALA A 96 13.38 17.04 -51.67
N ALA A 97 13.45 15.84 -51.09
CA ALA A 97 13.21 14.59 -51.81
C ALA A 97 12.88 13.47 -50.81
N GLU A 98 11.65 12.96 -50.92
CA GLU A 98 11.26 11.55 -50.83
C GLU A 98 12.04 10.63 -49.85
N GLY A 99 11.45 10.42 -48.68
CA GLY A 99 11.83 9.35 -47.76
C GLY A 99 10.61 8.89 -46.97
N SER A 100 10.21 7.63 -47.17
CA SER A 100 9.08 6.96 -46.52
C SER A 100 9.00 7.23 -45.01
N PRO A 101 7.80 7.41 -44.42
CA PRO A 101 7.65 7.42 -42.97
C PRO A 101 7.90 6.01 -42.44
N THR A 102 9.11 5.78 -41.96
CA THR A 102 9.43 4.65 -41.09
C THR A 102 8.47 4.71 -39.89
N PRO A 103 7.68 3.67 -39.59
CA PRO A 103 6.82 3.67 -38.42
C PRO A 103 7.70 3.64 -37.18
N THR A 104 7.93 4.80 -36.57
CA THR A 104 8.46 4.93 -35.22
C THR A 104 7.60 4.04 -34.33
N ALA A 105 8.18 2.97 -33.80
CA ALA A 105 7.51 2.02 -32.93
C ALA A 105 6.97 2.75 -31.69
N ALA A 106 5.75 3.24 -31.79
CA ALA A 106 5.02 3.81 -30.68
C ALA A 106 4.98 2.74 -29.59
N SER A 107 5.58 3.02 -28.44
CA SER A 107 5.50 2.14 -27.29
C SER A 107 4.03 2.03 -26.91
N TYR A 108 3.38 0.93 -27.29
CA TYR A 108 2.03 0.60 -26.86
C TYR A 108 2.07 0.37 -25.36
N THR A 109 1.87 1.43 -24.58
CA THR A 109 1.47 1.25 -23.20
C THR A 109 0.01 0.79 -23.23
N PRO A 110 -0.28 -0.45 -22.77
CA PRO A 110 -1.64 -0.94 -22.79
C PRO A 110 -2.51 0.00 -21.93
N LYS A 111 -3.62 0.47 -22.52
CA LYS A 111 -4.57 1.33 -21.83
C LYS A 111 -5.07 0.62 -20.56
N PRO A 112 -5.12 1.32 -19.41
CA PRO A 112 -5.56 0.72 -18.16
C PRO A 112 -7.03 0.27 -18.29
N VAL A 113 -7.30 -0.95 -17.85
CA VAL A 113 -8.63 -1.55 -17.88
C VAL A 113 -9.43 -1.10 -16.65
N PRO A 114 -10.63 -0.52 -16.80
CA PRO A 114 -11.42 0.00 -15.67
C PRO A 114 -11.70 -1.05 -14.59
N VAL A 115 -11.60 -0.68 -13.32
CA VAL A 115 -11.78 -1.59 -12.16
C VAL A 115 -13.13 -2.30 -12.18
N ALA A 116 -14.20 -1.62 -12.58
CA ALA A 116 -15.54 -2.20 -12.70
C ALA A 116 -15.61 -3.40 -13.67
N SER A 117 -14.71 -3.48 -14.65
CA SER A 117 -14.66 -4.58 -15.63
C SER A 117 -13.83 -5.77 -15.17
N TRP A 118 -13.31 -5.75 -13.94
CA TRP A 118 -12.43 -6.82 -13.44
C TRP A 118 -13.15 -8.12 -13.12
N GLY A 119 -14.48 -8.08 -12.95
CA GLY A 119 -15.32 -9.25 -12.71
C GLY A 119 -15.12 -9.89 -11.34
N ILE A 120 -14.51 -9.18 -10.39
CA ILE A 120 -14.35 -9.66 -9.01
C ILE A 120 -15.54 -9.27 -8.16
N LYS A 121 -15.90 -10.11 -7.21
CA LYS A 121 -16.97 -9.85 -6.25
C LYS A 121 -16.54 -10.36 -4.87
N PHE A 122 -16.95 -9.66 -3.82
CA PHE A 122 -16.78 -10.09 -2.45
C PHE A 122 -18.12 -9.93 -1.73
N SER A 123 -18.67 -11.05 -1.27
CA SER A 123 -19.98 -11.13 -0.61
C SER A 123 -19.86 -11.09 0.92
N GLY A 124 -18.67 -11.33 1.47
CA GLY A 124 -18.44 -11.44 2.92
C GLY A 124 -19.08 -12.65 3.58
N THR A 125 -19.68 -13.57 2.82
CA THR A 125 -20.24 -14.82 3.35
C THR A 125 -19.11 -15.83 3.57
N SER A 126 -19.19 -16.61 4.65
CA SER A 126 -18.13 -17.55 5.06
C SER A 126 -17.83 -18.67 4.06
N GLY A 127 -18.58 -18.79 2.96
CA GLY A 127 -18.48 -19.85 1.96
C GLY A 127 -17.83 -19.48 0.63
N ASP A 128 -17.68 -18.19 0.30
CA ASP A 128 -17.25 -17.78 -1.05
C ASP A 128 -15.72 -17.58 -1.15
N MET A 129 -15.21 -16.53 -0.51
CA MET A 129 -13.81 -16.12 -0.57
C MET A 129 -13.44 -15.40 0.72
N SER A 130 -12.28 -15.71 1.31
CA SER A 130 -11.78 -14.95 2.46
C SER A 130 -11.37 -13.54 2.02
N VAL A 131 -11.37 -12.60 2.97
CA VAL A 131 -10.89 -11.22 2.72
C VAL A 131 -9.47 -11.24 2.16
N ASP A 132 -8.59 -12.07 2.71
CA ASP A 132 -7.19 -12.18 2.25
C ASP A 132 -7.10 -12.66 0.79
N ALA A 133 -7.85 -13.70 0.42
CA ALA A 133 -7.86 -14.21 -0.95
C ALA A 133 -8.44 -13.18 -1.93
N PHE A 134 -9.42 -12.39 -1.49
CA PHE A 134 -9.97 -11.29 -2.29
C PHE A 134 -8.93 -10.19 -2.52
N LEU A 135 -8.23 -9.75 -1.47
CA LEU A 135 -7.20 -8.72 -1.57
C LEU A 135 -6.01 -9.19 -2.43
N GLU A 136 -5.61 -10.45 -2.30
CA GLU A 136 -4.60 -11.06 -3.17
C GLU A 136 -5.04 -11.01 -4.64
N ARG A 137 -6.30 -11.37 -4.92
CA ARG A 137 -6.84 -11.32 -6.28
C ARG A 137 -6.92 -9.91 -6.85
N VAL A 138 -7.29 -8.92 -6.03
CA VAL A 138 -7.25 -7.49 -6.40
C VAL A 138 -5.82 -7.08 -6.77
N ALA A 139 -4.83 -7.47 -5.96
CA ALA A 139 -3.43 -7.14 -6.19
C ALA A 139 -2.88 -7.76 -7.49
N GLU A 140 -3.21 -9.02 -7.76
CA GLU A 140 -2.87 -9.68 -9.03
C GLU A 140 -3.47 -8.96 -10.23
N LEU A 141 -4.76 -8.62 -10.16
CA LEU A 141 -5.47 -7.98 -11.27
C LEU A 141 -4.94 -6.58 -11.52
N LYS A 142 -4.62 -5.83 -10.46
CA LYS A 142 -3.95 -4.53 -10.55
C LYS A 142 -2.67 -4.61 -11.38
N VAL A 143 -1.79 -5.57 -11.07
CA VAL A 143 -0.52 -5.79 -11.78
C VAL A 143 -0.78 -6.21 -13.23
N SER A 144 -1.69 -7.16 -13.46
CA SER A 144 -1.98 -7.69 -14.80
C SER A 144 -2.57 -6.65 -15.75
N ARG A 145 -3.32 -5.67 -15.21
CA ARG A 145 -4.03 -4.63 -15.97
C ARG A 145 -3.34 -3.27 -15.92
N ASN A 146 -2.10 -3.23 -15.44
CA ASN A 146 -1.29 -2.01 -15.34
C ASN A 146 -2.04 -0.84 -14.66
N SER A 147 -2.76 -1.15 -13.59
CA SER A 147 -3.54 -0.16 -12.84
C SER A 147 -2.74 0.37 -11.67
N SER A 148 -2.81 1.67 -11.42
CA SER A 148 -2.17 2.29 -10.26
C SER A 148 -3.01 2.12 -9.00
N ASP A 149 -2.37 2.13 -7.83
CA ASP A 149 -3.08 2.10 -6.54
C ASP A 149 -4.09 3.24 -6.40
N ARG A 150 -3.73 4.42 -6.92
CA ARG A 150 -4.62 5.59 -6.94
C ARG A 150 -5.91 5.31 -7.70
N LEU A 151 -5.85 4.67 -8.87
CA LEU A 151 -7.06 4.35 -9.64
C LEU A 151 -7.95 3.32 -8.94
N VAL A 152 -7.33 2.30 -8.32
CA VAL A 152 -8.08 1.29 -7.56
C VAL A 152 -8.78 1.94 -6.37
N PHE A 153 -8.06 2.80 -5.64
CA PHE A 153 -8.59 3.53 -4.49
C PHE A 153 -9.70 4.51 -4.88
N ASP A 154 -9.51 5.29 -5.94
CA ASP A 154 -10.53 6.23 -6.43
C ASP A 154 -11.81 5.50 -6.87
N SER A 155 -11.68 4.33 -7.51
CA SER A 155 -12.84 3.50 -7.87
C SER A 155 -13.56 2.95 -6.64
N ALA A 156 -12.82 2.49 -5.62
CA ALA A 156 -13.40 1.99 -4.39
C ALA A 156 -14.11 3.12 -3.60
N LYS A 157 -13.50 4.31 -3.56
CA LYS A 157 -14.09 5.50 -2.95
C LYS A 157 -15.41 5.88 -3.61
N LYS A 158 -15.46 5.95 -4.95
CA LYS A 158 -16.69 6.23 -5.70
C LYS A 158 -17.78 5.19 -5.46
N LEU A 159 -17.42 3.91 -5.38
CA LEU A 159 -18.37 2.85 -5.04
C LEU A 159 -18.95 3.07 -3.64
N ALA A 160 -18.10 3.37 -2.65
CA ALA A 160 -18.56 3.65 -1.28
C ALA A 160 -19.46 4.89 -1.21
N GLU A 161 -19.16 5.94 -1.97
CA GLU A 161 -20.00 7.15 -2.09
C GLU A 161 -21.36 6.82 -2.71
N ALA A 162 -21.41 6.05 -3.80
CA ALA A 162 -22.67 5.66 -4.45
C ALA A 162 -23.52 4.73 -3.57
N LEU A 163 -22.89 3.77 -2.87
CA LEU A 163 -23.60 2.92 -1.91
C LEU A 163 -24.16 3.74 -0.75
N ARG A 164 -23.44 4.76 -0.32
CA ARG A 164 -23.91 5.67 0.70
C ARG A 164 -25.11 6.47 0.20
N GLU A 165 -25.05 7.07 -0.98
CA GLU A 165 -26.16 7.83 -1.56
C GLU A 165 -27.44 7.00 -1.71
N GLU A 166 -27.32 5.74 -2.13
CA GLU A 166 -28.46 4.86 -2.39
C GLU A 166 -29.06 4.25 -1.11
N PHE A 167 -28.22 3.84 -0.15
CA PHE A 167 -28.65 3.02 0.98
C PHE A 167 -28.62 3.75 2.33
N GLN A 168 -28.07 4.96 2.41
CA GLN A 168 -28.08 5.74 3.65
C GLN A 168 -29.45 6.33 3.91
N ILE A 169 -29.93 6.19 5.14
CA ILE A 169 -31.20 6.78 5.58
C ILE A 169 -31.04 8.31 5.61
N PRO A 170 -32.04 9.11 5.18
CA PRO A 170 -31.94 10.57 5.12
C PRO A 170 -31.49 11.26 6.41
N ASP A 171 -31.79 10.69 7.58
CA ASP A 171 -31.47 11.22 8.91
C ASP A 171 -30.23 10.57 9.56
N HIS A 172 -29.42 9.82 8.79
CA HIS A 172 -28.28 9.08 9.33
C HIS A 172 -27.32 9.97 10.12
N ASP A 173 -26.94 11.13 9.57
CA ASP A 173 -25.96 12.00 10.21
C ASP A 173 -26.51 12.62 11.49
N ASP A 174 -27.81 12.95 11.53
CA ASP A 174 -28.47 13.44 12.74
C ASP A 174 -28.48 12.36 13.83
N ARG A 175 -28.84 11.12 13.47
CA ARG A 175 -28.85 9.99 14.40
C ARG A 175 -27.46 9.66 14.92
N LEU A 176 -26.45 9.66 14.05
CA LEU A 176 -25.05 9.43 14.42
C LEU A 176 -24.52 10.57 15.29
N PHE A 177 -24.88 11.82 15.00
CA PHE A 177 -24.47 12.95 15.81
C PHE A 177 -25.09 12.92 17.20
N GLU A 178 -26.35 12.50 17.32
CA GLU A 178 -26.98 12.26 18.63
C GLU A 178 -26.34 11.09 19.38
N GLU A 179 -25.95 10.01 18.68
CA GLU A 179 -25.16 8.92 19.27
C GLU A 179 -23.82 9.43 19.83
N ILE A 180 -23.09 10.23 19.05
CA ILE A 180 -21.84 10.88 19.43
C ILE A 180 -22.02 11.75 20.68
N LYS A 181 -23.07 12.58 20.73
CA LYS A 181 -23.35 13.43 21.90
C LYS A 181 -23.70 12.62 23.15
N ARG A 182 -24.35 11.47 22.99
CA ARG A 182 -24.78 10.62 24.11
C ARG A 182 -23.68 9.68 24.59
N ARG A 183 -22.62 9.47 23.80
CA ARG A 183 -21.51 8.59 24.18
C ARG A 183 -20.69 9.23 25.29
N THR A 184 -20.73 8.62 26.47
CA THR A 184 -19.91 8.97 27.64
C THR A 184 -18.82 7.94 27.87
N GLN A 185 -17.66 8.33 28.39
CA GLN A 185 -16.57 7.41 28.73
C GLN A 185 -17.01 6.39 29.80
N ASP A 186 -16.73 5.10 29.59
CA ASP A 186 -17.02 4.04 30.56
C ASP A 186 -15.99 4.03 31.71
N GLN A 187 -16.37 3.51 32.89
CA GLN A 187 -15.48 3.41 34.06
C GLN A 187 -14.24 2.52 33.80
N ASN A 188 -14.39 1.50 32.95
CA ASN A 188 -13.31 0.57 32.60
C ASN A 188 -12.59 0.96 31.30
N GLU A 189 -12.99 2.06 30.68
CA GLU A 189 -12.44 2.52 29.41
C GLU A 189 -11.32 3.54 29.63
N SER A 190 -10.11 3.20 29.16
CA SER A 190 -8.99 4.14 29.17
C SER A 190 -9.28 5.34 28.28
N MET A 191 -8.65 6.48 28.59
CA MET A 191 -8.72 7.70 27.78
C MET A 191 -8.31 7.43 26.33
N GLY A 192 -7.28 6.60 26.13
CA GLY A 192 -6.81 6.20 24.80
C GLY A 192 -7.85 5.44 23.99
N LEU A 193 -8.56 4.51 24.64
CA LEU A 193 -9.62 3.72 23.99
C LEU A 193 -10.82 4.60 23.65
N TYR A 194 -11.27 5.42 24.61
CA TYR A 194 -12.38 6.34 24.44
C TYR A 194 -12.17 7.31 23.26
N VAL A 195 -11.01 7.99 23.23
CA VAL A 195 -10.68 8.93 22.16
C VAL A 195 -10.61 8.22 20.80
N SER A 196 -10.10 6.99 20.74
CA SER A 196 -10.05 6.21 19.51
C SER A 196 -11.45 5.89 18.98
N ILE A 197 -12.35 5.48 19.86
CA ILE A 197 -13.76 5.20 19.50
C ILE A 197 -14.45 6.47 19.03
N MET A 198 -14.30 7.58 19.76
CA MET A 198 -14.92 8.85 19.39
C MET A 198 -14.41 9.38 18.05
N LYS A 199 -13.10 9.28 17.78
CA LYS A 199 -12.53 9.61 16.46
C LYS A 199 -13.15 8.77 15.35
N ASN A 200 -13.34 7.48 15.58
CA ASN A 200 -14.00 6.61 14.62
C ASN A 200 -15.44 7.07 14.32
N LEU A 201 -16.20 7.45 15.36
CA LEU A 201 -17.56 7.98 15.17
C LEU A 201 -17.56 9.30 14.40
N PHE A 202 -16.68 10.24 14.72
CA PHE A 202 -16.58 11.51 13.99
C PHE A 202 -16.24 11.32 12.51
N CYS A 203 -15.38 10.35 12.17
CA CYS A 203 -15.03 10.03 10.79
C CYS A 203 -16.18 9.43 9.96
N ARG A 204 -17.27 8.99 10.60
CA ARG A 204 -18.46 8.43 9.93
C ARG A 204 -19.47 9.49 9.51
N LEU A 205 -19.37 10.72 10.02
CA LEU A 205 -20.21 11.84 9.60
C LEU A 205 -19.86 12.24 8.17
N SER A 206 -20.86 12.63 7.37
CA SER A 206 -20.63 13.12 6.01
C SER A 206 -19.92 14.46 6.03
N VAL A 207 -20.20 15.30 7.04
CA VAL A 207 -19.52 16.57 7.29
C VAL A 207 -18.57 16.42 8.47
N THR A 208 -17.29 16.68 8.22
CA THR A 208 -16.26 16.65 9.27
C THR A 208 -16.42 17.84 10.22
N LEU A 209 -16.58 17.56 11.51
CA LEU A 209 -16.58 18.59 12.55
C LEU A 209 -15.18 19.17 12.76
N THR A 210 -15.09 20.43 13.16
CA THR A 210 -13.81 21.04 13.56
C THR A 210 -13.23 20.34 14.79
N GLU A 211 -11.91 20.26 14.89
CA GLU A 211 -11.23 19.63 16.05
C GLU A 211 -11.67 20.27 17.37
N GLU A 212 -11.84 21.60 17.40
CA GLU A 212 -12.37 22.33 18.56
C GLU A 212 -13.74 21.82 19.01
N THR A 213 -14.67 21.62 18.06
CA THR A 213 -16.02 21.13 18.35
C THR A 213 -15.96 19.68 18.85
N GLN A 214 -15.13 18.84 18.21
CA GLN A 214 -14.94 17.45 18.63
C GLN A 214 -14.39 17.37 20.05
N LEU A 215 -13.38 18.19 20.37
CA LEU A 215 -12.80 18.28 21.72
C LEU A 215 -13.81 18.77 22.75
N LYS A 216 -14.62 19.77 22.41
CA LYS A 216 -15.69 20.25 23.31
C LYS A 216 -16.67 19.13 23.66
N ILE A 217 -17.11 18.34 22.67
CA ILE A 217 -17.99 17.19 22.89
C ILE A 217 -17.29 16.15 23.79
N LEU A 218 -16.03 15.82 23.49
CA LEU A 218 -15.24 14.89 24.29
C LEU A 218 -15.12 15.30 25.74
N LEU A 219 -14.71 16.55 26.00
CA LEU A 219 -14.49 17.07 27.36
C LEU A 219 -15.76 17.10 28.20
N ILE A 220 -16.94 17.27 27.58
CA ILE A 220 -18.23 17.20 28.27
C ILE A 220 -18.60 15.75 28.65
N ASN A 221 -18.10 14.76 27.90
CA ASN A 221 -18.54 13.36 28.01
C ASN A 221 -17.51 12.40 28.62
N ILE A 222 -16.29 12.85 28.93
CA ILE A 222 -15.30 12.10 29.72
C ILE A 222 -15.76 11.92 31.18
N LEU A 223 -15.16 10.96 31.90
CA LEU A 223 -15.52 10.72 33.30
C LEU A 223 -15.31 11.97 34.17
N PRO A 224 -16.14 12.20 35.21
CA PRO A 224 -16.03 13.36 36.10
C PRO A 224 -14.64 13.55 36.69
N PHE A 225 -13.94 12.45 37.02
CA PHE A 225 -12.55 12.47 37.47
C PHE A 225 -11.63 13.27 36.53
N TYR A 226 -11.71 13.01 35.22
CA TYR A 226 -10.91 13.74 34.23
C TYR A 226 -11.40 15.16 34.06
N GLN A 227 -12.72 15.39 34.07
CA GLN A 227 -13.30 16.74 33.95
C GLN A 227 -12.77 17.69 35.03
N THR A 228 -12.76 17.26 36.29
CA THR A 228 -12.28 18.07 37.41
C THR A 228 -10.80 18.43 37.27
N GLN A 229 -9.98 17.49 36.81
CA GLN A 229 -8.53 17.70 36.70
C GLN A 229 -8.15 18.50 35.45
N LEU A 230 -8.82 18.24 34.32
CA LEU A 230 -8.57 18.91 33.05
C LEU A 230 -9.25 20.29 32.97
N GLY A 231 -10.25 20.59 33.82
CA GLY A 231 -10.92 21.89 33.82
C GLY A 231 -10.00 23.09 34.11
N PHE A 232 -8.83 22.85 34.70
CA PHE A 232 -7.81 23.88 34.93
C PHE A 232 -6.78 24.00 33.79
N THR A 233 -6.84 23.13 32.79
CA THR A 233 -5.89 23.07 31.67
C THR A 233 -6.59 23.37 30.37
N GLU A 234 -6.05 24.30 29.59
CA GLU A 234 -6.55 24.56 28.24
C GLU A 234 -6.06 23.46 27.29
N VAL A 235 -6.96 22.55 26.88
CA VAL A 235 -6.67 21.46 25.95
C VAL A 235 -7.12 21.85 24.55
N LYS A 236 -6.17 22.05 23.64
CA LYS A 236 -6.42 22.54 22.27
C LYS A 236 -6.38 21.43 21.22
N THR A 237 -5.76 20.31 21.56
CA THR A 237 -5.56 19.20 20.60
C THR A 237 -5.89 17.84 21.22
N PHE A 238 -6.20 16.87 20.36
CA PHE A 238 -6.35 15.48 20.78
C PHE A 238 -5.10 14.90 21.45
N SER A 239 -3.92 15.31 20.97
CA SER A 239 -2.64 14.84 21.49
C SER A 239 -2.42 15.31 22.93
N GLU A 240 -2.80 16.54 23.24
CA GLU A 240 -2.76 17.08 24.60
C GLU A 240 -3.75 16.35 25.52
N LEU A 241 -5.00 16.13 25.06
CA LEU A 241 -5.99 15.37 25.82
C LEU A 241 -5.47 13.98 26.19
N LEU A 242 -4.90 13.27 25.21
CA LEU A 242 -4.32 11.94 25.43
C LEU A 242 -3.12 11.97 26.38
N LYS A 243 -2.24 12.97 26.24
CA LYS A 243 -1.07 13.13 27.11
C LYS A 243 -1.50 13.35 28.55
N TYR A 244 -2.40 14.30 28.81
CA TYR A 244 -2.86 14.61 30.16
C TYR A 244 -3.72 13.48 30.74
N GLY A 245 -4.60 12.87 29.95
CA GLY A 245 -5.40 11.73 30.39
C GLY A 245 -4.53 10.56 30.84
N LYS A 246 -3.50 10.19 30.08
CA LYS A 246 -2.55 9.13 30.47
C LYS A 246 -1.79 9.46 31.76
N LEU A 247 -1.37 10.72 31.94
CA LEU A 247 -0.71 11.15 33.18
C LEU A 247 -1.63 11.01 34.40
N LEU A 248 -2.92 11.32 34.24
CA LEU A 248 -3.93 11.17 35.29
C LEU A 248 -4.22 9.70 35.60
N GLU A 249 -4.27 8.84 34.58
CA GLU A 249 -4.40 7.38 34.75
C GLU A 249 -3.26 6.80 35.57
N THR A 250 -2.00 7.15 35.25
CA THR A 250 -0.83 6.70 36.03
C THR A 250 -0.93 7.15 37.48
N ARG A 251 -1.32 8.41 37.73
CA ARG A 251 -1.47 8.94 39.09
C ARG A 251 -2.59 8.23 39.85
N LYS A 252 -3.73 7.98 39.21
CA LYS A 252 -4.86 7.26 39.79
C LYS A 252 -4.45 5.85 40.22
N ALA A 253 -3.76 5.12 39.35
CA ALA A 253 -3.26 3.78 39.65
C ALA A 253 -2.32 3.73 40.87
N HIS A 254 -1.56 4.80 41.13
CA HIS A 254 -0.73 4.90 42.35
C HIS A 254 -1.52 5.19 43.62
N VAL A 255 -2.69 5.83 43.53
CA VAL A 255 -3.54 6.16 44.69
C VAL A 255 -4.43 4.97 45.08
N ASP A 256 -4.85 4.18 44.08
CA ASP A 256 -5.73 3.02 44.27
C ASP A 256 -4.96 1.72 44.63
N ALA A 257 -3.62 1.74 44.65
CA ALA A 257 -2.74 0.61 44.97
C ALA A 257 -2.27 0.64 46.43
#